data_AF-A0A0F9I483-F1
#
_entry.id   AF-A0A0F9I483-F1
#
_cell.length_a   1.000
_cell.length_b   1.000
_cell.length_c   1.000
_cell.angle_alpha   90.00
_cell.angle_beta   90.00
_cell.angle_gamma   90.00
#
_symmetry.space_group_name_H-M   'P 1'
#
loop_
_entity.id
_entity.type
_entity.pdbx_description
1 polymer ?
#
loop_
_entity_poly.entity_id
_entity_poly.type
_entity_poly.pdbx_seq_one_letter_code
_entity_poly.pdbx_strand_id
1 'polypeptide(L)'
;MLKVMDELIRRGLNPFDINELDHEHQWERFFLELCGLDFETSYSCLGKVITREVLEYFLDEILNYIHKFKEIVENPILRPKPPLKGSWVADMDDIYIGYQILGLLILYTNARLPFEVYDAILYSTTWEYDKTRMWTEGYVKQRKKNLEIFRNLIIMHKSNEKR
;
A
#
# COMPACT_ATOMS: atom_id res chain seq x y z
N MET A 1 11.59 12.57 -10.48
CA MET A 1 10.72 11.39 -10.60
C MET A 1 11.49 10.08 -10.54
N LEU A 2 12.56 9.85 -11.35
CA LEU A 2 13.62 8.86 -11.03
C LEU A 2 14.14 9.04 -9.59
N LYS A 3 14.32 10.30 -9.17
CA LYS A 3 14.86 10.69 -7.86
C LYS A 3 14.18 10.10 -6.61
N VAL A 4 12.86 9.81 -6.59
CA VAL A 4 12.19 9.35 -5.34
C VAL A 4 12.29 7.85 -5.17
N MET A 5 12.07 7.07 -6.24
CA MET A 5 12.34 5.63 -6.21
C MET A 5 13.82 5.36 -6.00
N ASP A 6 14.70 6.12 -6.66
CA ASP A 6 16.15 6.10 -6.41
C ASP A 6 16.48 6.49 -4.96
N GLU A 7 15.72 7.40 -4.35
CA GLU A 7 15.91 7.80 -2.96
C GLU A 7 15.46 6.70 -1.98
N LEU A 8 14.32 6.04 -2.21
CA LEU A 8 13.90 4.91 -1.39
C LEU A 8 14.90 3.76 -1.48
N ILE A 9 15.36 3.45 -2.70
CA ILE A 9 16.42 2.45 -2.93
C ILE A 9 17.73 2.88 -2.27
N ARG A 10 18.12 4.16 -2.36
CA ARG A 10 19.29 4.72 -1.67
C ARG A 10 19.17 4.62 -0.16
N ARG A 11 17.95 4.74 0.38
CA ARG A 11 17.63 4.50 1.79
C ARG A 11 17.54 3.02 2.15
N GLY A 12 17.80 2.13 1.19
CA GLY A 12 17.88 0.69 1.39
C GLY A 12 16.53 -0.03 1.35
N LEU A 13 15.43 0.67 1.04
CA LEU A 13 14.14 0.03 0.82
C LEU A 13 14.15 -0.63 -0.56
N ASN A 14 13.85 -1.93 -0.62
CA ASN A 14 13.48 -2.58 -1.86
C ASN A 14 11.94 -2.55 -2.01
N PRO A 15 11.35 -1.60 -2.76
CA PRO A 15 9.90 -1.51 -2.87
C PRO A 15 9.28 -2.67 -3.65
N PHE A 16 10.06 -3.36 -4.49
CA PHE A 16 9.61 -4.54 -5.21
C PHE A 16 9.21 -5.68 -4.25
N ASP A 17 9.85 -5.78 -3.08
CA ASP A 17 9.52 -6.75 -2.04
C ASP A 17 8.10 -6.58 -1.46
N ILE A 18 7.55 -5.36 -1.50
CA ILE A 18 6.18 -5.07 -1.06
C ILE A 18 5.22 -5.23 -2.24
N ASN A 19 5.60 -4.78 -3.45
CA ASN A 19 4.77 -4.97 -4.64
C ASN A 19 4.57 -6.45 -5.00
N GLU A 20 5.55 -7.31 -4.71
CA GLU A 20 5.43 -8.77 -4.91
C GLU A 20 4.37 -9.43 -4.02
N LEU A 21 3.94 -8.77 -2.94
CA LEU A 21 2.80 -9.22 -2.14
C LEU A 21 1.45 -8.91 -2.78
N ASP A 22 1.39 -7.88 -3.62
CA ASP A 22 0.18 -7.54 -4.37
C ASP A 22 0.07 -8.47 -5.58
N HIS A 23 -0.36 -9.70 -5.34
CA HIS A 23 -0.52 -10.72 -6.39
C HIS A 23 -1.37 -10.17 -7.54
N GLU A 24 -0.85 -10.27 -8.77
CA GLU A 24 -1.45 -9.69 -9.98
C GLU A 24 -1.63 -8.16 -9.96
N HIS A 25 -0.93 -7.44 -9.07
CA HIS A 25 -0.97 -5.98 -8.94
C HIS A 25 -2.39 -5.45 -8.67
N GLN A 26 -3.19 -6.17 -7.90
CA GLN A 26 -4.61 -5.88 -7.71
C GLN A 26 -4.88 -4.58 -6.95
N TRP A 27 -4.15 -4.32 -5.85
CA TRP A 27 -4.23 -3.06 -5.11
C TRP A 27 -3.66 -1.89 -5.91
N GLU A 28 -2.50 -2.09 -6.54
CA GLU A 28 -1.88 -1.12 -7.41
C GLU A 28 -2.85 -0.68 -8.52
N ARG A 29 -3.40 -1.64 -9.27
CA ARG A 29 -4.40 -1.41 -10.29
C ARG A 29 -5.61 -0.69 -9.72
N PHE A 30 -6.12 -1.15 -8.58
CA PHE A 30 -7.30 -0.57 -7.95
C PHE A 30 -7.09 0.92 -7.61
N PHE A 31 -5.95 1.28 -7.00
CA PHE A 31 -5.64 2.67 -6.67
C PHE A 31 -5.45 3.53 -7.91
N LEU A 32 -4.75 3.04 -8.94
CA LEU A 32 -4.59 3.78 -10.20
C LEU A 32 -5.93 4.05 -10.86
N GLU A 33 -6.78 3.03 -10.98
CA GLU A 33 -8.08 3.21 -11.61
C GLU A 33 -9.03 4.10 -10.79
N LEU A 34 -8.95 4.07 -9.45
CA LEU A 34 -9.67 5.04 -8.60
C LEU A 34 -9.19 6.47 -8.85
N CYS A 35 -7.90 6.65 -9.14
CA CYS A 35 -7.34 7.94 -9.51
C CYS A 35 -7.62 8.35 -10.96
N GLY A 36 -8.46 7.59 -11.69
CA GLY A 36 -8.77 7.84 -13.10
C GLY A 36 -7.63 7.52 -14.06
N LEU A 37 -6.65 6.72 -13.61
CA LEU A 37 -5.48 6.33 -14.39
C LEU A 37 -5.68 4.93 -14.95
N ASP A 38 -5.30 4.74 -16.21
CA ASP A 38 -5.36 3.43 -16.87
C ASP A 38 -4.14 2.59 -16.50
N PHE A 39 -4.37 1.44 -15.89
CA PHE A 39 -3.32 0.50 -15.48
C PHE A 39 -2.55 -0.07 -16.67
N GLU A 40 -3.21 -0.35 -17.80
CA GLU A 40 -2.56 -0.97 -18.98
C GLU A 40 -1.52 -0.04 -19.61
N THR A 41 -1.75 1.26 -19.55
CA THR A 41 -0.79 2.28 -20.00
C THR A 41 0.25 2.65 -18.93
N SER A 42 0.06 2.18 -17.69
CA SER A 42 0.83 2.62 -16.50
C SER A 42 1.68 1.52 -15.85
N TYR A 43 1.71 0.30 -16.42
CA TYR A 43 2.31 -0.94 -15.89
C TYR A 43 3.79 -0.87 -15.44
N SER A 44 4.50 0.23 -15.71
CA SER A 44 5.92 0.40 -15.34
C SER A 44 6.21 1.55 -14.37
N CYS A 45 5.16 2.15 -13.77
CA CYS A 45 5.33 3.48 -13.21
C CYS A 45 4.32 3.91 -12.15
N LEU A 46 4.06 3.07 -11.13
CA LEU A 46 3.39 3.48 -9.88
C LEU A 46 3.81 4.88 -9.43
N GLY A 47 5.11 5.17 -9.39
CA GLY A 47 5.65 6.49 -9.01
C GLY A 47 5.84 7.50 -10.15
N LYS A 48 5.51 7.19 -11.41
CA LYS A 48 5.56 8.19 -12.51
C LYS A 48 4.18 8.70 -12.95
N VAL A 49 3.11 7.95 -12.69
CA VAL A 49 1.77 8.31 -13.17
C VAL A 49 0.95 8.99 -12.07
N ILE A 50 0.97 8.47 -10.85
CA ILE A 50 0.27 9.11 -9.74
C ILE A 50 1.15 10.23 -9.15
N THR A 51 0.65 11.47 -9.19
CA THR A 51 1.33 12.60 -8.54
C THR A 51 0.84 12.74 -7.11
N ARG A 52 1.52 13.59 -6.34
CA ARG A 52 1.07 13.99 -5.01
C ARG A 52 -0.36 14.51 -5.04
N GLU A 53 -0.63 15.44 -5.94
CA GLU A 53 -1.90 16.15 -6.05
C GLU A 53 -3.03 15.18 -6.40
N VAL A 54 -2.76 14.25 -7.33
CA VAL A 54 -3.72 13.21 -7.71
C VAL A 54 -4.01 12.29 -6.52
N LEU A 55 -2.98 11.76 -5.87
CA LEU A 55 -3.18 10.85 -4.73
C LEU A 55 -3.93 11.56 -3.58
N GLU A 56 -3.53 12.78 -3.22
CA GLU A 56 -4.17 13.54 -2.15
C GLU A 56 -5.63 13.88 -2.46
N TYR A 57 -5.97 14.14 -3.73
CA TYR A 57 -7.34 14.41 -4.19
C TYR A 57 -8.26 13.20 -4.01
N PHE A 58 -7.78 11.99 -4.36
CA PHE A 58 -8.56 10.75 -4.26
C PHE A 58 -8.41 10.02 -2.92
N LEU A 59 -7.59 10.54 -2.00
CA LEU A 59 -7.22 9.83 -0.78
C LEU A 59 -8.43 9.45 0.08
N ASP A 60 -9.37 10.38 0.27
CA ASP A 60 -10.56 10.10 1.08
C ASP A 60 -11.45 9.02 0.44
N GLU A 61 -11.54 8.97 -0.89
CA GLU A 61 -12.25 7.91 -1.61
C GLU A 61 -11.55 6.57 -1.45
N ILE A 62 -10.23 6.53 -1.62
CA ILE A 62 -9.41 5.33 -1.39
C ILE A 62 -9.63 4.78 0.02
N LEU A 63 -9.58 5.64 1.04
CA LEU A 63 -9.82 5.25 2.43
C LEU A 63 -11.23 4.70 2.66
N ASN A 64 -12.24 5.33 2.05
CA ASN A 64 -13.61 4.85 2.13
C ASN A 64 -13.76 3.44 1.54
N TYR A 65 -13.06 3.13 0.45
CA TYR A 65 -13.06 1.78 -0.11
C TYR A 65 -12.37 0.76 0.80
N ILE A 66 -11.19 1.10 1.34
CA ILE A 66 -10.48 0.20 2.26
C ILE A 66 -11.34 -0.10 3.49
N HIS A 67 -12.01 0.90 4.07
CA HIS A 67 -12.94 0.70 5.18
C HIS A 67 -14.11 -0.21 4.81
N LYS A 68 -14.73 -0.01 3.64
CA LYS A 68 -15.81 -0.88 3.16
C LYS A 68 -15.34 -2.31 2.96
N PHE A 69 -14.15 -2.52 2.41
CA PHE A 69 -13.62 -3.87 2.24
C PHE A 69 -13.36 -4.54 3.58
N LYS A 70 -12.78 -3.82 4.54
CA LYS A 70 -12.60 -4.30 5.91
C LYS A 70 -13.94 -4.71 6.55
N GLU A 71 -14.97 -3.88 6.42
CA GLU A 71 -16.32 -4.18 6.92
C GLU A 71 -16.91 -5.45 6.27
N ILE A 72 -16.73 -5.63 4.96
CA ILE A 72 -17.18 -6.83 4.24
C ILE A 72 -16.41 -8.08 4.67
N VAL A 73 -15.10 -7.96 4.90
CA VAL A 73 -14.26 -9.07 5.38
C VAL A 73 -14.67 -9.48 6.79
N GLU A 74 -14.92 -8.52 7.68
CA GLU A 74 -15.38 -8.77 9.06
C GLU A 74 -16.83 -9.29 9.10
N ASN A 75 -17.66 -8.90 8.14
CA ASN A 75 -19.05 -9.34 8.02
C ASN A 75 -19.42 -9.68 6.57
N PRO A 76 -19.15 -10.93 6.12
CA PRO A 76 -19.40 -11.35 4.74
C PRO A 76 -20.84 -11.25 4.26
N ILE A 77 -21.82 -11.13 5.17
CA ILE A 77 -23.24 -10.93 4.84
C ILE A 77 -23.46 -9.57 4.15
N LEU A 78 -22.59 -8.60 4.41
CA LEU A 78 -22.63 -7.27 3.80
C LEU A 78 -22.09 -7.26 2.36
N ARG A 79 -21.55 -8.38 1.85
CA ARG A 79 -21.01 -8.46 0.49
C ARG A 79 -22.12 -8.17 -0.53
N PRO A 80 -22.03 -7.07 -1.30
CA PRO A 80 -23.12 -6.63 -2.14
C PRO A 80 -23.27 -7.51 -3.40
N LYS A 81 -24.48 -7.46 -3.97
CA LYS A 81 -24.83 -8.05 -5.27
C LYS A 81 -25.46 -6.95 -6.13
N PRO A 82 -24.82 -6.49 -7.23
CA PRO A 82 -23.59 -7.01 -7.85
C PRO A 82 -22.31 -6.73 -7.04
N PRO A 83 -21.19 -7.43 -7.32
CA PRO A 83 -19.91 -7.24 -6.63
C PRO A 83 -19.39 -5.80 -6.78
N LEU A 84 -18.75 -5.29 -5.73
CA LEU A 84 -18.01 -4.03 -5.82
C LEU A 84 -16.77 -4.20 -6.69
N LYS A 85 -16.30 -3.07 -7.22
CA LYS A 85 -14.90 -2.93 -7.63
C LYS A 85 -14.01 -3.33 -6.44
N GLY A 86 -13.03 -4.21 -6.66
CA GLY A 86 -12.22 -4.77 -5.57
C GLY A 86 -12.77 -6.07 -4.97
N SER A 87 -13.66 -6.79 -5.65
CA SER A 87 -14.25 -8.05 -5.15
C SER A 87 -13.24 -9.18 -4.88
N TRP A 88 -12.00 -9.01 -5.33
CA TRP A 88 -10.87 -9.89 -5.08
C TRP A 88 -10.36 -9.81 -3.64
N VAL A 89 -10.68 -8.74 -2.90
CA VAL A 89 -10.42 -8.68 -1.45
C VAL A 89 -11.27 -9.75 -0.75
N ALA A 90 -10.59 -10.76 -0.23
CA ALA A 90 -11.18 -11.95 0.33
C ALA A 90 -11.06 -11.97 1.86
N ASP A 91 -9.94 -11.50 2.40
CA ASP A 91 -9.67 -11.55 3.83
C ASP A 91 -8.91 -10.32 4.36
N MET A 92 -8.52 -10.37 5.64
CA MET A 92 -7.79 -9.28 6.27
C MET A 92 -6.36 -9.17 5.77
N ASP A 93 -5.77 -10.26 5.27
CA ASP A 93 -4.42 -10.26 4.72
C ASP A 93 -4.33 -9.32 3.52
N ASP A 94 -5.32 -9.42 2.63
CA ASP A 94 -5.49 -8.53 1.47
C ASP A 94 -5.58 -7.07 1.90
N ILE A 95 -6.37 -6.75 2.93
CA ILE A 95 -6.52 -5.37 3.44
C ILE A 95 -5.18 -4.79 3.88
N TYR A 96 -4.39 -5.56 4.60
CA TYR A 96 -3.08 -5.12 5.09
C TYR A 96 -2.05 -4.99 3.98
N ILE A 97 -2.11 -5.81 2.93
CA ILE A 97 -1.33 -5.59 1.71
C ILE A 97 -1.71 -4.25 1.09
N GLY A 98 -3.01 -3.95 1.00
CA GLY A 98 -3.51 -2.65 0.54
C GLY A 98 -2.95 -1.47 1.33
N TYR A 99 -2.85 -1.59 2.65
CA TYR A 99 -2.18 -0.58 3.47
C TYR A 99 -0.68 -0.45 3.14
N GLN A 100 0.05 -1.55 2.95
CA GLN A 100 1.46 -1.47 2.56
C GLN A 100 1.63 -0.77 1.20
N ILE A 101 0.80 -1.09 0.20
CA ILE A 101 0.84 -0.47 -1.13
C ILE A 101 0.47 1.01 -1.06
N LEU A 102 -0.56 1.37 -0.28
CA LEU A 102 -0.91 2.79 -0.05
C LEU A 102 0.23 3.54 0.64
N GLY A 103 0.87 2.93 1.63
CA GLY A 103 2.04 3.52 2.30
C GLY A 103 3.20 3.76 1.35
N LEU A 104 3.48 2.84 0.43
CA LEU A 104 4.46 3.04 -0.63
C LEU A 104 4.09 4.21 -1.54
N LEU A 105 2.84 4.27 -2.01
CA LEU A 105 2.32 5.36 -2.84
C LEU A 105 2.49 6.73 -2.18
N ILE A 106 2.19 6.81 -0.89
CA ILE A 106 2.38 8.02 -0.08
C ILE A 106 3.85 8.42 -0.04
N LEU A 107 4.76 7.48 0.23
CA LEU A 107 6.20 7.76 0.22
C LEU A 107 6.72 8.17 -1.17
N TYR A 108 6.23 7.54 -2.24
CA TYR A 108 6.63 7.84 -3.61
C TYR A 108 6.24 9.23 -4.06
N THR A 109 5.04 9.66 -3.67
CA THR A 109 4.48 10.93 -4.08
C THR A 109 4.78 12.04 -3.08
N ASN A 110 5.25 11.69 -1.88
CA ASN A 110 5.35 12.60 -0.74
C ASN A 110 3.98 13.25 -0.42
N ALA A 111 2.90 12.49 -0.58
CA ALA A 111 1.55 12.89 -0.21
C ALA A 111 1.34 12.90 1.29
N ARG A 112 0.27 13.57 1.75
CA ARG A 112 -0.16 13.52 3.14
C ARG A 112 -0.44 12.09 3.58
N LEU A 113 -0.05 11.76 4.81
CA LEU A 113 -0.30 10.48 5.47
C LEU A 113 -1.44 10.63 6.48
N PRO A 114 -2.66 10.16 6.19
CA PRO A 114 -3.81 10.28 7.10
C PRO A 114 -3.56 9.52 8.41
N PHE A 115 -4.09 10.05 9.51
CA PHE A 115 -3.88 9.45 10.84
C PHE A 115 -4.57 8.09 10.93
N GLU A 116 -5.72 7.96 10.28
CA GLU A 116 -6.61 6.80 10.24
C GLU A 116 -5.92 5.55 9.68
N VAL A 117 -4.95 5.73 8.77
CA VAL A 117 -4.21 4.62 8.16
C VAL A 117 -2.79 4.49 8.66
N TYR A 118 -2.28 5.46 9.41
CA TYR A 118 -0.92 5.45 9.93
C TYR A 118 -0.65 4.19 10.76
N ASP A 119 -1.50 3.91 11.74
CA ASP A 119 -1.33 2.75 12.62
C ASP A 119 -1.54 1.42 11.87
N ALA A 120 -2.44 1.41 10.87
CA ALA A 120 -2.69 0.23 10.05
C ALA A 120 -1.48 -0.12 9.14
N ILE A 121 -0.87 0.89 8.53
CA ILE A 121 0.39 0.74 7.78
C ILE A 121 1.47 0.20 8.71
N LEU A 122 1.68 0.83 9.87
CA LEU A 122 2.68 0.37 10.84
C LEU A 122 2.42 -1.07 11.30
N TYR A 123 1.18 -1.43 11.61
CA TYR A 123 0.83 -2.80 11.99
C TYR A 123 1.15 -3.79 10.88
N SER A 124 0.75 -3.46 9.64
CA SER A 124 0.98 -4.30 8.46
C SER A 124 2.46 -4.54 8.16
N THR A 125 3.38 -3.71 8.67
CA THR A 125 4.82 -3.89 8.51
C THR A 125 5.50 -4.58 9.69
N THR A 126 4.76 -5.12 10.66
CA THR A 126 5.36 -5.89 11.76
C THR A 126 5.75 -7.29 11.30
N TRP A 127 6.86 -7.81 11.80
CA TRP A 127 7.25 -9.19 11.48
C TRP A 127 6.26 -10.20 12.08
N GLU A 128 5.67 -9.89 13.23
CA GLU A 128 4.67 -10.73 13.91
C GLU A 128 3.46 -11.00 13.02
N TYR A 129 3.03 -9.99 12.29
CA TYR A 129 2.00 -10.10 11.27
C TYR A 129 2.53 -10.81 10.02
N ASP A 130 3.64 -10.32 9.47
CA ASP A 130 4.10 -10.72 8.14
C ASP A 130 4.62 -12.17 8.07
N LYS A 131 5.11 -12.73 9.19
CA LYS A 131 5.58 -14.12 9.29
C LYS A 131 4.50 -15.18 9.08
N THR A 132 3.23 -14.79 9.05
CA THR A 132 2.10 -15.68 8.78
C THR A 132 2.03 -16.09 7.30
N ARG A 133 2.62 -15.29 6.41
CA ARG A 133 2.84 -15.64 5.00
C ARG A 133 4.03 -16.60 4.94
N MET A 134 3.89 -17.73 4.27
CA MET A 134 4.88 -18.82 4.27
C MET A 134 6.19 -18.46 3.53
N TRP A 135 6.97 -17.53 4.08
CA TRP A 135 8.25 -17.10 3.53
C TRP A 135 9.28 -18.23 3.54
N THR A 136 10.01 -18.38 2.45
CA THR A 136 11.17 -19.28 2.40
C THR A 136 12.32 -18.70 3.22
N GLU A 137 13.11 -19.57 3.87
CA GLU A 137 14.15 -19.15 4.83
C GLU A 137 15.15 -18.14 4.24
N GLY A 138 15.47 -18.26 2.96
CA GLY A 138 16.37 -17.35 2.25
C GLY A 138 15.85 -15.90 2.14
N TYR A 139 14.53 -15.70 2.18
CA TYR A 139 13.91 -14.37 2.01
C TYR A 139 13.54 -13.73 3.34
N VAL A 140 13.35 -14.51 4.42
CA VAL A 140 12.97 -14.01 5.75
C VAL A 140 13.86 -12.86 6.23
N LYS A 141 15.19 -13.02 6.10
CA LYS A 141 16.14 -11.99 6.56
C LYS A 141 15.99 -10.68 5.77
N GLN A 142 15.81 -10.77 4.46
CA GLN A 142 15.65 -9.61 3.59
C GLN A 142 14.30 -8.94 3.82
N ARG A 143 13.22 -9.72 3.95
CA ARG A 143 11.87 -9.23 4.23
C ARG A 143 11.80 -8.47 5.54
N LYS A 144 12.35 -9.03 6.63
CA LYS A 144 12.44 -8.33 7.93
C LYS A 144 13.12 -6.97 7.82
N LYS A 145 14.26 -6.92 7.11
CA LYS A 145 15.00 -5.68 6.89
C LYS A 145 14.19 -4.67 6.07
N ASN A 146 13.55 -5.11 4.99
CA ASN A 146 12.71 -4.24 4.16
C ASN A 146 11.52 -3.68 4.95
N LEU A 147 10.84 -4.51 5.73
CA LEU A 147 9.75 -4.09 6.61
C LEU A 147 10.19 -3.04 7.63
N GLU A 148 11.33 -3.24 8.28
CA GLU A 148 11.88 -2.28 9.24
C GLU A 148 12.23 -0.94 8.58
N ILE A 149 12.87 -0.97 7.41
CA ILE A 149 13.20 0.24 6.66
C ILE A 149 11.91 0.96 6.23
N PHE A 150 10.93 0.24 5.69
CA PHE A 150 9.66 0.82 5.26
C PHE A 150 8.92 1.47 6.43
N ARG A 151 8.83 0.77 7.56
CA ARG A 151 8.25 1.28 8.81
C ARG A 151 8.91 2.59 9.25
N ASN A 152 10.25 2.63 9.26
CA ASN A 152 11.00 3.81 9.68
C ASN A 152 10.77 4.99 8.73
N LEU A 153 10.66 4.75 7.42
CA LEU A 153 10.35 5.78 6.44
C LEU A 153 8.96 6.38 6.64
N ILE A 154 7.96 5.54 6.93
CA ILE A 154 6.60 5.98 7.25
C ILE A 154 6.59 6.87 8.51
N ILE A 155 7.29 6.46 9.58
CA ILE A 155 7.41 7.24 10.83
C ILE A 155 8.08 8.60 10.56
N MET A 156 9.17 8.61 9.80
CA MET A 156 9.89 9.84 9.45
C MET A 156 9.02 10.77 8.59
N HIS A 157 8.33 10.22 7.59
CA HIS A 157 7.40 10.96 6.73
C HIS A 157 6.34 11.66 7.58
N LYS A 158 5.68 10.93 8.47
CA LYS A 158 4.64 11.50 9.35
C LYS A 158 5.18 12.59 10.28
N SER A 159 6.41 12.43 10.76
CA SER A 159 7.05 13.41 11.64
C SER A 159 7.40 14.71 10.91
N ASN A 160 7.75 14.62 9.63
CA ASN A 160 8.08 15.79 8.80
C ASN A 160 6.84 16.60 8.39
N GLU A 161 5.66 15.99 8.30
CA GLU A 161 4.40 16.70 8.05
C GLU A 161 3.96 17.62 9.20
N LYS A 162 4.45 17.36 10.42
CA LYS A 162 4.10 18.14 11.63
C LYS A 162 5.01 19.36 11.83
N ARG A 163 6.01 19.56 10.97
CA ARG A 163 6.97 20.68 11.03
C ARG A 163 6.59 21.74 10.00
#